data_AF-A0A1Y4W438-F1
#
_entry.id   AF-A0A1Y4W438-F1
#
_cell.length_a   1.000
_cell.length_b   1.000
_cell.length_c   1.000
_cell.angle_alpha   90.00
_cell.angle_beta   90.00
_cell.angle_gamma   90.00
#
_symmetry.space_group_name_H-M   'P 1'
#
loop_
_entity.id
_entity.type
_entity.pdbx_description
1 polymer ?
#
loop_
_entity_poly.entity_id
_entity_poly.type
_entity_poly.pdbx_seq_one_letter_code
_entity_poly.pdbx_strand_id
1 'polypeptide(L)'
;MIFLRPNQEEVVALTEQELSKETIENAVAGDPQAIKKVLEHYASYIDSLCTEEKERPDRTVEKTINEDMRQQVICKLLEKLPNFKES
;
A
#
# COMPACT_ATOMS: atom_id res chain seq x y z
N MET A 1 25.35 5.38 43.53
CA MET A 1 24.35 6.34 43.01
C MET A 1 24.86 6.84 41.66
N ILE A 2 24.21 6.74 40.50
CA ILE A 2 22.83 6.39 40.13
C ILE A 2 22.90 5.66 38.78
N PHE A 3 22.15 4.57 38.66
CA PHE A 3 21.79 3.95 37.39
C PHE A 3 20.90 4.92 36.62
N LEU A 4 21.37 5.47 35.50
CA LEU A 4 20.53 6.17 34.53
C LEU A 4 20.62 5.42 33.20
N ARG A 5 19.88 4.31 33.14
CA ARG A 5 19.20 3.94 31.89
C ARG A 5 17.88 4.71 31.89
N PRO A 6 17.63 5.63 30.96
CA PRO A 6 16.32 5.75 30.38
C PRO A 6 16.23 4.69 29.28
N ASN A 7 15.50 3.62 29.58
CA ASN A 7 14.96 2.71 28.60
C ASN A 7 13.57 3.26 28.24
N GLN A 8 13.22 3.13 26.96
CA GLN A 8 11.90 3.25 26.36
C GLN A 8 11.47 4.66 25.91
N GLU A 9 10.91 4.67 24.70
CA GLU A 9 10.23 5.76 23.97
C GLU A 9 11.11 6.51 22.94
N GLU A 10 10.66 6.51 21.68
CA GLU A 10 11.22 7.20 20.50
C GLU A 10 12.33 6.56 19.65
N VAL A 11 12.35 5.23 19.52
CA VAL A 11 12.49 4.69 18.15
C VAL A 11 11.15 4.09 17.79
N VAL A 12 10.26 4.99 17.39
CA VAL A 12 8.98 4.65 16.77
C VAL A 12 9.26 3.53 15.77
N ALA A 13 8.61 2.42 16.07
CA ALA A 13 8.75 1.17 15.39
C ALA A 13 8.82 1.41 13.88
N LEU A 14 9.95 1.00 13.28
CA LEU A 14 9.98 0.50 11.92
C LEU A 14 9.09 -0.74 11.92
N THR A 15 7.78 -0.55 12.07
CA THR A 15 6.81 -1.63 11.96
C THR A 15 6.96 -2.13 10.54
N GLU A 16 7.51 -3.33 10.45
CA GLU A 16 7.36 -4.23 9.33
C GLU A 16 6.09 -3.90 8.57
N GLN A 17 6.28 -3.43 7.35
CA GLN A 17 5.22 -3.07 6.42
C GLN A 17 4.52 -4.34 5.91
N GLU A 18 4.32 -5.35 6.76
CA GLU A 18 3.45 -6.47 6.47
C GLU A 18 2.04 -6.03 6.83
N LEU A 19 1.16 -5.98 5.84
CA LEU A 19 -0.27 -5.87 6.08
C LEU A 19 -0.71 -7.10 6.89
N SER A 20 -0.78 -6.96 8.21
CA SER A 20 -1.32 -8.01 9.07
C SER A 20 -2.74 -8.34 8.60
N LYS A 21 -3.11 -9.63 8.64
CA LYS A 21 -4.47 -10.07 8.28
C LYS A 21 -5.55 -9.28 9.02
N GLU A 22 -5.33 -8.94 10.28
CA GLU A 22 -6.19 -8.02 11.06
C GLU A 22 -6.39 -6.66 10.39
N THR A 23 -5.37 -6.09 9.75
CA THR A 23 -5.52 -4.83 9.01
C THR A 23 -6.39 -5.02 7.77
N ILE A 24 -6.27 -6.15 7.08
CA ILE A 24 -7.13 -6.47 5.94
C ILE A 24 -8.57 -6.71 6.43
N GLU A 25 -8.78 -7.42 7.53
CA GLU A 25 -10.10 -7.64 8.15
C GLU A 25 -10.75 -6.33 8.63
N ASN A 26 -9.97 -5.42 9.22
CA ASN A 26 -10.45 -4.09 9.59
C ASN A 26 -10.79 -3.25 8.34
N ALA A 27 -9.98 -3.36 7.28
CA ALA A 27 -10.29 -2.70 6.00
C ALA A 27 -11.59 -3.26 5.39
N VAL A 28 -11.84 -4.57 5.52
CA VAL A 28 -13.09 -5.23 5.12
C VAL A 28 -14.28 -4.78 5.98
N ALA A 29 -14.05 -4.56 7.28
CA ALA A 29 -15.07 -4.02 8.19
C ALA A 29 -15.42 -2.55 7.91
N GLY A 30 -14.73 -1.90 6.95
CA GLY A 30 -14.96 -0.52 6.57
C GLY A 30 -14.13 0.48 7.38
N ASP A 31 -13.09 0.03 8.07
CA ASP A 31 -12.21 0.93 8.83
C ASP A 31 -11.39 1.82 7.88
N PRO A 32 -11.53 3.16 7.97
CA PRO A 32 -10.89 4.07 7.03
C PRO A 32 -9.36 4.12 7.21
N GLN A 33 -8.82 3.85 8.40
CA GLN A 33 -7.37 3.79 8.62
C GLN A 33 -6.77 2.55 7.98
N ALA A 34 -7.45 1.41 8.13
CA ALA A 34 -7.04 0.16 7.54
C ALA A 34 -7.10 0.18 6.01
N ILE A 35 -8.19 0.69 5.41
CA ILE A 35 -8.30 0.88 3.96
C ILE A 35 -7.19 1.79 3.45
N LYS A 36 -6.92 2.91 4.13
CA LYS A 36 -5.88 3.85 3.75
C LYS A 36 -4.48 3.20 3.80
N LYS A 37 -4.17 2.42 4.83
CA LYS A 37 -2.91 1.65 4.91
C LYS A 37 -2.77 0.63 3.78
N VAL A 38 -3.83 -0.13 3.48
CA VAL A 38 -3.84 -1.10 2.38
C VAL A 38 -3.59 -0.37 1.05
N LEU A 39 -4.32 0.72 0.81
CA LEU A 39 -4.15 1.52 -0.40
C LEU A 39 -2.76 2.14 -0.48
N GLU A 40 -2.20 2.72 0.59
CA GLU A 40 -0.86 3.30 0.58
C GLU A 40 0.24 2.23 0.39
N HIS A 41 0.08 1.06 1.00
CA HIS A 41 1.01 -0.04 0.86
C HIS A 41 1.07 -0.55 -0.59
N TYR A 42 -0.08 -0.72 -1.23
CA TYR A 42 -0.13 -1.16 -2.62
C TYR A 42 0.03 -0.01 -3.63
N ALA A 43 -0.24 1.24 -3.27
CA ALA A 43 -0.19 2.38 -4.20
C ALA A 43 1.18 2.47 -4.88
N SER A 44 2.27 2.39 -4.13
CA SER A 44 3.65 2.44 -4.67
C SER A 44 3.95 1.27 -5.63
N TYR A 45 3.41 0.08 -5.33
CA TYR A 45 3.55 -1.10 -6.17
C TYR A 45 2.71 -1.00 -7.44
N ILE A 46 1.47 -0.51 -7.32
CA ILE A 46 0.55 -0.29 -8.43
C ILE A 46 1.10 0.78 -9.37
N ASP A 47 1.62 1.90 -8.85
CA ASP A 47 2.24 2.95 -9.65
C ASP A 47 3.42 2.41 -10.47
N SER A 48 4.25 1.57 -9.85
CA SER A 48 5.36 0.91 -10.54
C SER A 48 4.89 -0.07 -11.62
N LEU A 49 3.83 -0.83 -11.36
CA LEU A 49 3.23 -1.75 -12.34
C LEU A 49 2.52 -1.02 -13.49
N CYS A 50 1.90 0.12 -13.19
CA CYS A 50 1.17 0.94 -14.16
C CYS A 50 2.06 1.95 -14.87
N THR A 51 3.36 1.98 -14.55
CA THR A 51 4.34 2.78 -15.28
C THR A 51 4.60 2.10 -16.61
N GLU A 52 3.94 2.57 -17.66
CA GLU A 52 4.19 2.10 -19.02
C GLU A 52 5.23 3.00 -19.66
N GLU A 53 6.33 2.38 -20.12
CA GLU A 53 7.33 3.03 -20.95
C GLU A 53 6.78 3.09 -22.38
N LYS A 54 6.23 4.25 -22.75
CA LYS A 54 5.82 4.51 -24.13
C LYS A 54 6.95 5.19 -24.87
N GLU A 55 7.46 4.50 -25.89
CA GLU A 55 8.37 5.11 -26.85
C GLU A 55 7.57 6.10 -27.69
N ARG A 56 7.82 7.41 -27.45
CA ARG A 56 7.28 8.45 -28.31
C ARG A 56 7.90 8.33 -29.71
N PRO A 57 7.22 8.81 -30.76
CA PRO A 57 7.78 8.90 -32.11
C PRO A 57 9.06 9.76 -32.18
N ASP A 58 9.31 10.58 -31.16
CA ASP A 58 10.52 11.40 -30.99
C ASP A 58 11.73 10.60 -30.43
N ARG A 59 11.66 9.26 -30.34
CA ARG A 59 12.66 8.37 -29.71
C ARG A 59 12.94 8.64 -28.22
N THR A 60 12.15 9.47 -27.58
CA THR A 60 12.20 9.68 -26.14
C THR A 60 11.30 8.66 -25.45
N VAL A 61 11.84 7.97 -24.45
CA VAL A 61 11.06 7.07 -23.59
C VAL A 61 10.32 7.92 -22.56
N GLU A 62 9.00 7.97 -22.67
CA GLU A 62 8.18 8.64 -21.67
C GLU A 62 7.57 7.61 -20.73
N LYS A 63 7.86 7.76 -19.43
CA LYS A 63 7.25 7.00 -18.36
C LYS A 63 5.92 7.65 -18.03
N THR A 64 4.83 7.05 -18.47
CA THR A 64 3.49 7.53 -18.14
C THR A 64 2.84 6.53 -17.20
N ILE A 65 2.34 7.02 -16.07
CA ILE A 65 1.51 6.21 -15.18
C ILE A 65 0.14 6.07 -15.83
N ASN A 66 -0.27 4.85 -16.11
CA ASN A 66 -1.59 4.56 -16.63
C ASN A 66 -2.61 4.65 -15.48
N GLU A 67 -3.28 5.79 -15.36
CA GLU A 67 -4.29 6.04 -14.32
C GLU A 67 -5.48 5.06 -14.39
N ASP A 68 -5.84 4.59 -15.59
CA ASP A 68 -6.91 3.61 -15.79
C ASP A 68 -6.53 2.25 -15.21
N MET A 69 -5.31 1.77 -15.50
CA MET A 69 -4.77 0.56 -14.87
C MET A 69 -4.67 0.72 -13.35
N ARG A 70 -4.22 1.88 -12.86
CA ARG A 70 -4.12 2.16 -11.42
C ARG A 70 -5.49 2.05 -10.74
N GLN A 71 -6.52 2.67 -11.33
CA GLN A 71 -7.90 2.57 -10.85
C GLN A 71 -8.41 1.12 -10.91
N GLN A 72 -8.16 0.39 -12.00
CA GLN A 72 -8.58 -1.01 -12.12
C GLN A 72 -7.97 -1.92 -11.07
N VAL A 73 -6.68 -1.76 -10.75
CA VAL A 73 -6.02 -2.56 -9.71
C VAL A 73 -6.58 -2.21 -8.33
N ILE A 74 -6.85 -0.93 -8.05
CA ILE A 74 -7.51 -0.51 -6.81
C ILE A 74 -8.93 -1.11 -6.71
N CYS A 75 -9.72 -1.09 -7.78
CA CYS A 75 -11.04 -1.70 -7.81
C CYS A 75 -10.98 -3.21 -7.54
N LYS A 76 -10.09 -3.95 -8.23
CA LYS A 76 -9.90 -5.38 -8.02
C LYS A 76 -9.47 -5.71 -6.59
N LEU A 77 -8.64 -4.85 -5.99
CA LEU A 77 -8.22 -4.98 -4.60
C LEU A 77 -9.43 -4.83 -3.67
N LEU A 78 -10.24 -3.79 -3.86
CA LEU A 78 -11.47 -3.55 -3.08
C LEU A 78 -12.52 -4.65 -3.26
N GLU A 79 -12.65 -5.23 -4.46
CA GLU A 79 -13.55 -6.37 -4.72
C GLU A 79 -13.07 -7.66 -4.02
N LYS A 80 -11.76 -7.85 -3.92
CA LYS A 80 -11.16 -9.00 -3.25
C LYS A 80 -11.13 -8.88 -1.73
N LEU A 81 -11.15 -7.66 -1.18
CA LEU A 81 -11.23 -7.41 0.26
C LEU A 81 -12.39 -8.19 0.93
N PRO A 82 -13.68 -7.98 0.59
CA PRO A 82 -14.78 -8.72 1.23
C PRO A 82 -14.74 -10.22 0.96
N ASN A 83 -14.16 -10.63 -0.19
CA ASN A 83 -13.94 -12.02 -0.54
C ASN A 83 -12.80 -12.68 0.27
N PHE A 84 -11.95 -11.89 0.93
CA PHE A 84 -10.87 -12.38 1.79
C PHE A 84 -11.38 -13.09 3.04
N LYS A 85 -12.63 -12.81 3.44
CA LYS A 85 -13.30 -13.41 4.60
C LYS A 85 -13.75 -14.85 4.38
N GLU A 86 -13.76 -15.31 3.13
CA GLU A 86 -14.34 -16.60 2.73
C GLU A 86 -13.32 -17.74 2.57
N SER A 87 -12.04 -17.55 2.93
CA SER A 87 -10.99 -18.58 2.79
C SER A 87 -10.30 -18.99 4.09
#